data_AF-A0A7S0QUX9-F1
#
_entry.id   AF-A0A7S0QUX9-F1
#
_cell.length_a   1.000
_cell.length_b   1.000
_cell.length_c   1.000
_cell.angle_alpha   90.00
_cell.angle_beta   90.00
_cell.angle_gamma   90.00
#
_symmetry.space_group_name_H-M   'P 1'
#
loop_
_entity.id
_entity.type
_entity.pdbx_description
1 polymer ?
#
loop_
_entity_poly.entity_id
_entity_poly.type
_entity_poly.pdbx_seq_one_letter_code
_entity_poly.pdbx_strand_id
1 'polypeptide(L)'
;GVRREAPAVRGGGGGGGDSVVNLWDDKTEELEQEDSQANEEKVLKEQALANALHAKDFGRAAALAFELKQPYRLLQVVQDIIALDDLAVLASVVRPLSDEQLSTCLGYLRDWNTTAKNSYPAQVLLNAVFHTFPLGRLAKCAEIKALVGALIPYTERHHTRVEEALK
;
A
#
# COMPACT_ATOMS: atom_id res chain seq x y z
N GLY A 1 -24.82 5.39 -13.98
CA GLY A 1 -25.28 5.14 -12.60
C GLY A 1 -25.99 3.82 -12.58
N VAL A 2 -25.32 2.77 -12.10
CA VAL A 2 -25.83 1.39 -12.11
C VAL A 2 -26.85 1.26 -10.97
N ARG A 3 -28.12 1.10 -11.32
CA ARG A 3 -29.19 0.78 -10.35
C ARG A 3 -28.98 -0.64 -9.86
N ARG A 4 -28.90 -0.78 -8.54
CA ARG A 4 -28.89 -2.04 -7.81
C ARG A 4 -30.33 -2.53 -7.68
N GLU A 5 -30.59 -3.80 -7.99
CA GLU A 5 -31.76 -4.52 -7.49
C GLU A 5 -31.31 -5.89 -6.99
N ALA A 6 -31.51 -6.11 -5.68
CA ALA A 6 -31.37 -7.40 -5.00
C ALA A 6 -32.65 -8.23 -5.21
N PRO A 7 -32.63 -9.57 -4.99
CA PRO A 7 -33.62 -10.45 -5.58
C PRO A 7 -34.97 -10.44 -4.84
N ALA A 8 -36.04 -10.44 -5.63
CA ALA A 8 -37.39 -10.74 -5.17
C ALA A 8 -37.56 -12.25 -4.93
N VAL A 9 -37.98 -12.59 -3.73
CA VAL A 9 -38.42 -13.92 -3.29
C VAL A 9 -39.50 -14.47 -4.23
N ARG A 10 -39.35 -15.75 -4.62
CA ARG A 10 -40.32 -16.53 -5.41
C ARG A 10 -41.71 -16.55 -4.74
N GLY A 11 -42.73 -16.12 -5.48
CA GLY A 11 -44.14 -16.45 -5.26
C GLY A 11 -44.75 -16.83 -6.62
N GLY A 12 -45.39 -18.00 -6.69
CA GLY A 12 -45.74 -18.68 -7.94
C GLY A 12 -46.93 -18.12 -8.74
N GLY A 13 -47.11 -18.70 -9.94
CA GLY A 13 -48.39 -18.72 -10.66
C GLY A 13 -48.38 -18.17 -12.09
N GLY A 14 -48.42 -19.09 -13.07
CA GLY A 14 -49.33 -19.04 -14.23
C GLY A 14 -49.09 -18.05 -15.40
N GLY A 15 -48.65 -18.60 -16.54
CA GLY A 15 -49.30 -18.42 -17.85
C GLY A 15 -49.00 -17.15 -18.68
N GLY A 16 -48.47 -17.35 -19.89
CA GLY A 16 -48.50 -16.35 -20.98
C GLY A 16 -47.17 -16.25 -21.73
N GLY A 17 -47.21 -16.47 -23.05
CA GLY A 17 -46.04 -16.56 -23.92
C GLY A 17 -45.29 -15.24 -24.12
N ASP A 18 -43.96 -15.34 -24.08
CA ASP A 18 -43.02 -14.85 -25.10
C ASP A 18 -41.62 -15.29 -24.63
N SER A 19 -41.13 -16.37 -25.24
CA SER A 19 -39.88 -17.02 -24.85
C SER A 19 -38.67 -16.24 -25.36
N VAL A 20 -38.36 -15.10 -24.74
CA VAL A 20 -36.99 -14.54 -24.78
C VAL A 20 -36.18 -15.32 -23.75
N VAL A 21 -35.50 -16.38 -24.21
CA VAL A 21 -34.55 -17.13 -23.40
C VAL A 21 -33.34 -16.22 -23.15
N ASN A 22 -33.39 -15.45 -22.08
CA ASN A 22 -32.20 -14.79 -21.55
C ASN A 22 -31.35 -15.87 -20.85
N LEU A 23 -30.36 -16.38 -21.58
CA LEU A 23 -29.32 -17.25 -21.04
C LEU A 23 -28.39 -16.38 -20.16
N TRP A 24 -28.79 -16.19 -18.90
CA TRP A 24 -27.85 -15.73 -17.88
C TRP A 24 -27.00 -16.94 -17.50
N ASP A 25 -25.76 -16.95 -17.97
CA ASP A 25 -24.75 -17.91 -17.58
C ASP A 25 -24.52 -17.74 -16.07
N ASP A 26 -24.99 -18.70 -15.26
CA ASP A 26 -24.93 -18.66 -13.80
C ASP A 26 -23.47 -18.87 -13.35
N LYS A 27 -22.67 -17.80 -13.42
CA LYS A 27 -21.26 -17.78 -12.99
C LYS A 27 -21.08 -17.52 -11.50
N THR A 28 -22.16 -17.63 -10.73
CA THR A 28 -22.16 -17.31 -9.29
C THR A 28 -21.22 -18.23 -8.52
N GLU A 29 -21.23 -19.53 -8.80
CA GLU A 29 -20.37 -20.51 -8.11
C GLU A 29 -18.88 -20.36 -8.48
N GLU A 30 -18.56 -20.02 -9.73
CA GLU A 30 -17.17 -19.81 -10.17
C GLU A 30 -16.59 -18.54 -9.52
N LEU A 31 -17.36 -17.45 -9.49
CA LEU A 31 -16.96 -16.21 -8.81
C LEU A 31 -16.79 -16.40 -7.29
N GLU A 32 -17.69 -17.14 -6.64
CA GLU A 32 -17.56 -17.44 -5.20
C GLU A 32 -16.32 -18.29 -4.88
N GLN A 33 -15.98 -19.25 -5.75
CA GLN A 33 -14.77 -20.05 -5.60
C GLN A 33 -13.50 -19.22 -5.81
N GLU A 34 -13.46 -18.36 -6.83
CA GLU A 34 -12.34 -17.45 -7.07
C GLU A 34 -12.15 -16.48 -5.90
N ASP A 35 -13.23 -15.89 -5.38
CA ASP A 35 -13.20 -14.99 -4.22
C ASP A 35 -12.74 -15.73 -2.95
N SER A 36 -13.19 -16.96 -2.74
CA SER A 36 -12.75 -17.80 -1.61
C SER A 36 -11.25 -18.07 -1.69
N GLN A 37 -10.75 -18.48 -2.86
CA GLN A 37 -9.32 -18.75 -3.07
C GLN A 37 -8.47 -17.50 -2.87
N ALA A 38 -8.90 -16.36 -3.43
CA ALA A 38 -8.19 -15.09 -3.26
C ALA A 38 -8.18 -14.63 -1.80
N ASN A 39 -9.23 -14.90 -1.04
CA ASN A 39 -9.30 -14.59 0.37
C ASN A 39 -8.38 -15.49 1.20
N GLU A 40 -8.38 -16.80 0.93
CA GLU A 40 -7.47 -17.75 1.58
C GLU A 40 -6.01 -17.37 1.35
N GLU A 41 -5.64 -17.02 0.11
CA GLU A 41 -4.27 -16.58 -0.21
C GLU A 41 -3.88 -15.31 0.56
N LYS A 42 -4.80 -14.33 0.68
CA LYS A 42 -4.56 -13.12 1.47
C LYS A 42 -4.31 -13.44 2.94
N VAL A 43 -5.14 -14.28 3.55
CA VAL A 43 -4.98 -14.68 4.96
C VAL A 43 -3.63 -15.35 5.20
N LEU A 44 -3.23 -16.26 4.31
CA LEU A 44 -1.91 -16.91 4.39
C LEU A 44 -0.76 -15.91 4.29
N LYS A 45 -0.85 -14.93 3.38
CA LYS A 45 0.15 -13.87 3.23
C LYS A 45 0.19 -12.94 4.44
N GLU A 46 -0.95 -12.61 5.05
CA GLU A 46 -1.01 -11.81 6.27
C GLU A 46 -0.33 -12.54 7.44
N GLN A 47 -0.57 -13.85 7.56
CA GLN A 47 0.10 -14.67 8.56
C GLN A 47 1.61 -14.73 8.29
N ALA A 48 2.03 -14.88 7.04
CA ALA A 48 3.44 -14.86 6.66
C ALA A 48 4.10 -13.50 6.98
N LEU A 49 3.38 -12.40 6.79
CA LEU A 49 3.84 -11.05 7.11
C LEU A 49 4.04 -10.90 8.63
N ALA A 50 3.07 -11.34 9.44
CA ALA A 50 3.19 -11.31 10.89
C ALA A 50 4.39 -12.13 11.36
N ASN A 51 4.58 -13.33 10.79
CA ASN A 51 5.74 -14.17 11.11
C ASN A 51 7.07 -13.52 10.71
N ALA A 52 7.13 -12.88 9.54
CA ALA A 52 8.33 -12.17 9.09
C ALA A 52 8.68 -10.97 10.01
N LEU A 53 7.68 -10.21 10.45
CA LEU A 53 7.85 -9.14 11.45
C LEU A 53 8.37 -9.70 12.78
N HIS A 54 7.78 -10.80 13.28
CA HIS A 54 8.25 -11.45 14.50
C HIS A 54 9.68 -11.98 14.39
N ALA A 55 10.05 -12.52 13.24
CA ALA A 55 11.40 -13.00 12.95
C ALA A 55 12.41 -11.86 12.66
N LYS A 56 11.96 -10.60 12.61
CA LYS A 56 12.76 -9.43 12.19
C LYS A 56 13.35 -9.57 10.78
N ASP A 57 12.70 -10.34 9.92
CA ASP A 57 13.04 -10.42 8.50
C ASP A 57 12.37 -9.27 7.76
N PHE A 58 13.01 -8.10 7.83
CA PHE A 58 12.46 -6.85 7.30
C PHE A 58 12.36 -6.84 5.77
N GLY A 59 13.26 -7.55 5.07
CA GLY A 59 13.22 -7.66 3.62
C GLY A 59 11.96 -8.40 3.16
N ARG A 60 11.70 -9.57 3.77
CA ARG A 60 10.49 -10.35 3.48
C ARG A 60 9.22 -9.65 3.94
N ALA A 61 9.24 -9.03 5.12
CA ALA A 61 8.09 -8.29 5.64
C ALA A 61 7.69 -7.13 4.73
N ALA A 62 8.67 -6.36 4.22
CA ALA A 62 8.42 -5.28 3.29
C ALA A 62 7.87 -5.77 1.95
N ALA A 63 8.45 -6.85 1.39
CA ALA A 63 7.96 -7.45 0.15
C ALA A 63 6.48 -7.87 0.27
N LEU A 64 6.14 -8.59 1.34
CA LEU A 64 4.75 -8.98 1.64
C LEU A 64 3.83 -7.76 1.87
N ALA A 65 4.33 -6.70 2.49
CA ALA A 65 3.56 -5.48 2.69
C ALA A 65 3.22 -4.77 1.37
N PHE A 66 4.15 -4.77 0.39
CA PHE A 66 3.89 -4.26 -0.95
C PHE A 66 2.90 -5.14 -1.72
N GLU A 67 3.04 -6.46 -1.65
CA GLU A 67 2.11 -7.40 -2.31
C GLU A 67 0.68 -7.26 -1.77
N LEU A 68 0.55 -7.13 -0.44
CA LEU A 68 -0.74 -6.93 0.23
C LEU A 68 -1.26 -5.49 0.12
N LYS A 69 -0.48 -4.57 -0.45
CA LYS A 69 -0.79 -3.13 -0.54
C LYS A 69 -1.15 -2.53 0.82
N GLN A 70 -0.43 -2.93 1.88
CA GLN A 70 -0.66 -2.50 3.25
C GLN A 70 0.37 -1.45 3.70
N PRO A 71 0.11 -0.13 3.52
CA PRO A 71 1.07 0.91 3.85
C PRO A 71 1.42 0.92 5.35
N TYR A 72 0.44 0.72 6.24
CA TYR A 72 0.69 0.75 7.68
C TYR A 72 1.66 -0.34 8.15
N ARG A 73 1.65 -1.53 7.52
CA ARG A 73 2.62 -2.60 7.81
C ARG A 73 4.02 -2.22 7.36
N LEU A 74 4.15 -1.60 6.19
CA LEU A 74 5.44 -1.09 5.74
C LEU A 74 5.97 0.02 6.67
N LEU A 75 5.11 0.91 7.15
CA LEU A 75 5.49 1.93 8.14
C LEU A 75 5.98 1.29 9.44
N GLN A 76 5.30 0.22 9.90
CA GLN A 76 5.73 -0.54 11.07
C GLN A 76 7.12 -1.16 10.87
N VAL A 77 7.41 -1.75 9.71
CA VAL A 77 8.75 -2.26 9.36
C VAL A 77 9.80 -1.16 9.50
N VAL A 78 9.54 0.03 8.97
CA VAL A 78 10.48 1.16 9.06
C VAL A 78 10.67 1.61 10.50
N GLN A 79 9.60 1.69 11.29
CA GLN A 79 9.66 2.07 12.71
C GLN A 79 10.46 1.04 13.53
N ASP A 80 10.28 -0.24 13.26
CA ASP A 80 11.02 -1.31 13.94
C ASP A 80 12.51 -1.26 13.59
N ILE A 81 12.86 -0.97 12.33
CA ILE A 81 14.27 -0.77 11.93
C ILE A 81 14.89 0.45 12.63
N ILE A 82 14.16 1.57 12.70
CA ILE A 82 14.60 2.77 13.41
C ILE A 82 14.82 2.47 14.89
N ALA A 83 13.92 1.70 15.52
CA ALA A 83 14.06 1.32 16.92
C ALA A 83 15.28 0.41 17.19
N LEU A 84 15.76 -0.32 16.19
CA LEU A 84 16.98 -1.12 16.26
C LEU A 84 18.26 -0.32 15.93
N ASP A 85 18.11 0.95 15.53
CA ASP A 85 19.21 1.83 15.10
C ASP A 85 20.06 1.27 13.95
N ASP A 86 19.50 0.33 13.16
CA ASP A 86 20.18 -0.31 12.03
C ASP A 86 19.61 0.18 10.69
N LEU A 87 19.85 1.46 10.40
CA LEU A 87 19.35 2.10 9.19
C LEU A 87 19.93 1.50 7.90
N ALA A 88 21.04 0.77 7.98
CA ALA A 88 21.63 0.09 6.82
C ALA A 88 20.69 -0.97 6.24
N VAL A 89 19.83 -1.58 7.08
CA VAL A 89 18.84 -2.56 6.66
C VAL A 89 17.81 -1.96 5.70
N LEU A 90 17.48 -0.67 5.82
CA LEU A 90 16.53 -0.02 4.91
C LEU A 90 17.00 -0.06 3.45
N ALA A 91 18.32 0.03 3.20
CA ALA A 91 18.85 -0.09 1.86
C ALA A 91 18.56 -1.49 1.26
N SER A 92 18.60 -2.55 2.08
CA SER A 92 18.28 -3.91 1.65
C SER A 92 16.79 -4.10 1.34
N VAL A 93 15.92 -3.37 2.04
CA VAL A 93 14.47 -3.35 1.82
C VAL A 93 14.11 -2.57 0.54
N VAL A 94 14.80 -1.46 0.29
CA VAL A 94 14.48 -0.54 -0.80
C VAL A 94 15.11 -0.96 -2.13
N ARG A 95 16.31 -1.55 -2.13
CA ARG A 95 17.01 -2.02 -3.35
C ARG A 95 16.18 -2.91 -4.30
N PRO A 96 15.44 -3.93 -3.82
CA PRO A 96 14.72 -4.85 -4.70
C PRO A 96 13.43 -4.26 -5.30
N LEU A 97 13.06 -3.01 -4.98
CA LEU A 97 11.81 -2.43 -5.46
C LEU A 97 11.79 -2.24 -6.98
N SER A 98 10.72 -2.74 -7.60
CA SER A 98 10.38 -2.45 -9.00
C SER A 98 9.98 -0.98 -9.18
N ASP A 99 9.91 -0.49 -10.42
CA ASP A 99 9.49 0.90 -10.70
C ASP A 99 8.06 1.19 -10.22
N GLU A 100 7.17 0.21 -10.33
CA GLU A 100 5.78 0.31 -9.84
C GLU A 100 5.74 0.38 -8.31
N GLN A 101 6.45 -0.53 -7.64
CA GLN A 101 6.54 -0.55 -6.17
C GLN A 101 7.20 0.72 -5.63
N LEU A 102 8.22 1.22 -6.33
CA LEU A 102 8.88 2.48 -6.01
C LEU A 102 7.91 3.66 -6.14
N SER A 103 7.11 3.71 -7.21
CA SER A 103 6.07 4.74 -7.35
C SER A 103 5.03 4.66 -6.23
N THR A 104 4.58 3.46 -5.88
CA THR A 104 3.67 3.25 -4.74
C THR A 104 4.30 3.68 -3.41
N CYS A 105 5.57 3.36 -3.19
CA CYS A 105 6.34 3.76 -2.02
C CYS A 105 6.43 5.29 -1.90
N LEU A 106 6.72 5.99 -3.00
CA LEU A 106 6.74 7.46 -3.03
C LEU A 106 5.37 8.08 -2.72
N GLY A 107 4.28 7.44 -3.17
CA GLY A 107 2.92 7.82 -2.79
C GLY A 107 2.67 7.69 -1.28
N TYR A 108 3.08 6.56 -0.68
CA TYR A 108 2.97 6.36 0.77
C TYR A 108 3.82 7.36 1.55
N LEU A 109 5.05 7.62 1.09
CA LEU A 109 5.93 8.62 1.68
C LEU A 109 5.30 10.01 1.67
N ARG A 110 4.62 10.39 0.58
CA ARG A 110 3.89 11.67 0.50
C ARG A 110 2.86 11.75 1.60
N ASP A 111 2.04 10.72 1.74
CA ASP A 111 0.95 10.71 2.69
C ASP A 111 1.48 10.68 4.14
N TRP A 112 2.52 9.91 4.44
CA TRP A 112 3.11 9.84 5.78
C TRP A 112 3.83 11.11 6.20
N ASN A 113 4.45 11.83 5.25
CA ASN A 113 5.11 13.10 5.53
C ASN A 113 4.13 14.20 5.98
N THR A 114 2.85 14.11 5.65
CA THR A 114 1.85 15.11 6.09
C THR A 114 1.53 15.04 7.59
N THR A 115 1.78 13.90 8.24
CA THR A 115 1.43 13.67 9.65
C THR A 115 2.67 13.75 10.53
N ALA A 116 2.68 14.66 11.52
CA ALA A 116 3.84 14.88 12.39
C ALA A 116 4.36 13.63 13.13
N LYS A 117 3.49 12.65 13.42
CA LYS A 117 3.88 11.37 14.05
C LYS A 117 4.64 10.44 13.10
N ASN A 118 4.30 10.47 11.82
CA ASN A 118 4.81 9.53 10.82
C ASN A 118 5.91 10.15 9.94
N SER A 119 6.13 11.46 10.07
CA SER A 119 7.07 12.20 9.25
C SER A 119 8.51 11.78 9.49
N TYR A 120 8.92 11.50 10.73
CA TYR A 120 10.28 11.04 11.00
C TYR A 120 10.59 9.69 10.32
N PRO A 121 9.79 8.62 10.50
CA PRO A 121 9.95 7.39 9.73
C PRO A 121 9.90 7.60 8.21
N ALA A 122 9.02 8.48 7.73
CA ALA A 122 8.92 8.80 6.30
C ALA A 122 10.20 9.47 5.76
N GLN A 123 10.80 10.41 6.50
CA GLN A 123 12.04 11.06 6.11
C GLN A 123 13.23 10.09 6.10
N VAL A 124 13.30 9.19 7.08
CA VAL A 124 14.34 8.15 7.13
C VAL A 124 14.26 7.21 5.92
N LEU A 125 13.05 6.73 5.58
CA LEU A 125 12.84 5.91 4.39
C LEU A 125 13.12 6.69 3.09
N LEU A 126 12.69 7.96 3.02
CA LEU A 126 12.97 8.84 1.87
C LEU A 126 14.47 9.00 1.64
N ASN A 127 15.24 9.21 2.70
CA ASN A 127 16.70 9.30 2.63
C ASN A 127 17.32 8.01 2.07
N ALA A 128 16.87 6.85 2.55
CA ALA A 128 17.31 5.57 2.02
C ALA A 128 16.98 5.40 0.52
N VAL A 129 15.81 5.85 0.08
CA VAL A 129 15.41 5.84 -1.34
C VAL A 129 16.32 6.72 -2.19
N PHE A 130 16.62 7.95 -1.75
CA PHE A 130 17.50 8.87 -2.48
C PHE A 130 18.96 8.41 -2.55
N HIS A 131 19.45 7.73 -1.52
CA HIS A 131 20.80 7.15 -1.55
C HIS A 131 20.88 5.85 -2.36
N THR A 132 19.77 5.13 -2.51
CA THR A 132 19.74 3.84 -3.20
C THR A 132 19.50 3.99 -4.70
N PHE A 133 18.65 4.93 -5.12
CA PHE A 133 18.24 5.07 -6.52
C PHE A 133 18.72 6.38 -7.15
N PRO A 134 19.18 6.36 -8.41
CA PRO A 134 19.56 7.57 -9.12
C PRO A 134 18.34 8.46 -9.38
N LEU A 135 18.53 9.78 -9.27
CA LEU A 135 17.48 10.78 -9.48
C LEU A 135 16.80 10.65 -10.85
N GLY A 136 17.52 10.20 -11.89
CA GLY A 136 16.94 9.96 -13.21
C GLY A 136 15.90 8.83 -13.26
N ARG A 137 15.99 7.82 -12.38
CA ARG A 137 14.97 6.78 -12.24
C ARG A 137 13.77 7.31 -11.46
N LEU A 138 14.03 8.03 -10.36
CA LEU A 138 12.99 8.66 -9.53
C LEU A 138 12.18 9.69 -10.32
N ALA A 139 12.82 10.48 -11.20
CA ALA A 139 12.17 11.47 -12.04
C ALA A 139 11.12 10.89 -13.00
N LYS A 140 11.21 9.60 -13.34
CA LYS A 140 10.24 8.90 -14.18
C LYS A 140 8.97 8.50 -13.42
N CYS A 141 9.05 8.39 -12.10
CA CYS A 141 7.89 8.08 -11.26
C CYS A 141 6.98 9.31 -11.18
N ALA A 142 5.71 9.19 -11.58
CA ALA A 142 4.76 10.31 -11.56
C ALA A 142 4.60 10.92 -10.15
N GLU A 143 4.68 10.07 -9.12
CA GLU A 143 4.51 10.46 -7.72
C GLU A 143 5.65 11.34 -7.18
N ILE A 144 6.83 11.36 -7.81
CA ILE A 144 7.96 12.16 -7.29
C ILE A 144 7.64 13.67 -7.27
N LYS A 145 6.92 14.17 -8.29
CA LYS A 145 6.54 15.58 -8.38
C LYS A 145 5.54 15.95 -7.29
N ALA A 146 4.56 15.06 -7.04
CA ALA A 146 3.58 15.24 -5.99
C ALA A 146 4.22 15.17 -4.60
N LEU A 147 5.16 14.23 -4.39
CA LEU A 147 5.95 14.12 -3.17
C LEU A 147 6.75 15.39 -2.91
N VAL A 148 7.54 15.86 -3.89
CA VAL A 148 8.35 17.08 -3.74
C VAL A 148 7.46 18.30 -3.48
N GLY A 149 6.33 18.43 -4.17
CA GLY A 149 5.35 19.48 -3.90
C GLY A 149 4.79 19.44 -2.47
N ALA A 150 4.53 18.25 -1.93
CA ALA A 150 4.09 18.07 -0.54
C ALA A 150 5.21 18.30 0.49
N LEU A 151 6.46 18.07 0.10
CA LEU A 151 7.62 18.28 0.97
C LEU A 151 7.93 19.76 1.19
N ILE A 152 7.69 20.65 0.21
CA ILE A 152 7.98 22.10 0.33
C ILE A 152 7.37 22.70 1.62
N PRO A 153 6.04 22.66 1.85
CA PRO A 153 5.44 23.25 3.04
C PRO A 153 5.83 22.54 4.33
N TYR A 154 6.18 21.24 4.26
CA TYR A 154 6.64 20.49 5.44
C TYR A 154 8.07 20.86 5.83
N THR A 155 8.96 21.02 4.84
CA THR A 155 10.35 21.41 5.05
C THR A 155 10.42 22.84 5.60
N GLU A 156 9.60 23.76 5.08
CA GLU A 156 9.43 25.11 5.62
C GLU A 156 8.95 25.09 7.08
N ARG A 157 7.92 24.31 7.41
CA ARG A 157 7.43 24.18 8.80
C ARG A 157 8.44 23.55 9.73
N HIS A 158 9.22 22.58 9.27
CA HIS A 158 10.26 21.96 10.08
C HIS A 158 11.42 22.91 10.33
N HIS A 159 11.80 23.70 9.32
CA HIS A 159 12.80 24.76 9.44
C HIS A 159 12.40 25.78 10.50
N THR A 160 11.15 26.27 10.46
CA THR A 160 10.63 27.20 11.47
C THR A 160 10.67 26.61 12.88
N ARG A 161 10.32 25.33 13.06
CA ARG A 161 10.36 24.67 14.39
C ARG A 161 11.78 24.51 14.94
N VAL A 162 12.75 24.23 14.07
CA VAL A 162 14.16 24.13 14.47
C VAL A 162 14.71 25.51 14.80
N GLU A 163 14.37 26.54 14.01
CA GLU A 163 14.72 27.93 14.31
C GLU A 163 14.12 28.44 15.62
N GLU A 164 12.88 28.05 15.94
CA GLU A 164 12.23 28.37 17.22
C GLU A 164 12.88 27.64 18.41
N ALA A 165 13.33 26.39 18.22
CA ALA A 165 14.01 25.63 19.26
C ALA A 165 15.46 26.09 19.52
N LEU A 166 16.05 26.84 18.58
CA LEU A 166 17.39 27.42 18.68
C LEU A 166 17.40 28.87 19.23
N LYS A 167 16.23 29.46 19.45
CA LYS A 167 16.06 30.76 20.13
C LYS A 167 15.82 30.57 21.61
#